data_AF-A0A971GMB5-F1
#
_entry.id   AF-A0A971GMB5-F1
#
_cell.length_a   1.000
_cell.length_b   1.000
_cell.length_c   1.000
_cell.angle_alpha   90.00
_cell.angle_beta   90.00
_cell.angle_gamma   90.00
#
_symmetry.space_group_name_H-M   'P 1'
#
loop_
_entity.id
_entity.type
_entity.pdbx_description
1 polymer ?
#
loop_
_entity_poly.entity_id
_entity_poly.type
_entity_poly.pdbx_seq_one_letter_code
_entity_poly.pdbx_strand_id
1 'polypeptide(L)'
;MKTFFARNFKFINTVIILLISGLTLFPAEDSNLSARESYQKKIVTTKAGLNLRETADTAGKKKGVIPFGETVEITEINPAEVTIAGKTGRWVKVKWKKMDGWAFDAFLGEPPSELLEHFRTIAVNIQGGCDCSFRKAVGQNKMSGDCGNSEATALPVDKPVIVKGNMVTFEYEYWECAQWDDDEDDPSCTESQTILYECSIEGAKILDTRRGGTLTTDVKCKITRKKTDKTAN
;
A
#
# COMPACT_ATOMS: atom_id res chain seq x y z
N MET A 1 -39.74 -0.58 -72.39
CA MET A 1 -40.92 -1.38 -72.82
C MET A 1 -40.57 -2.85 -72.63
N LYS A 2 -41.30 -3.55 -71.74
CA LYS A 2 -41.47 -5.02 -71.59
C LYS A 2 -40.19 -5.88 -71.43
N THR A 3 -39.81 -6.28 -70.21
CA THR A 3 -40.16 -7.56 -69.52
C THR A 3 -39.83 -8.83 -70.29
N PHE A 4 -39.00 -9.71 -69.71
CA PHE A 4 -39.17 -11.18 -69.68
C PHE A 4 -38.19 -11.72 -68.60
N PHE A 5 -38.65 -12.19 -67.43
CA PHE A 5 -38.95 -13.59 -67.09
C PHE A 5 -37.94 -14.61 -67.66
N ALA A 6 -37.46 -15.67 -67.00
CA ALA A 6 -37.31 -16.15 -65.62
C ALA A 6 -36.75 -17.60 -65.76
N ARG A 7 -36.33 -18.20 -64.63
CA ARG A 7 -36.29 -19.66 -64.31
C ARG A 7 -35.00 -20.44 -64.59
N ASN A 8 -34.32 -20.72 -63.47
CA ASN A 8 -34.05 -22.05 -62.90
C ASN A 8 -33.42 -23.13 -63.79
N PHE A 9 -32.20 -23.56 -63.43
CA PHE A 9 -31.80 -24.95 -63.58
C PHE A 9 -30.99 -25.45 -62.39
N LYS A 10 -31.10 -26.76 -62.17
CA LYS A 10 -30.98 -27.52 -60.92
C LYS A 10 -29.59 -28.17 -60.73
N PHE A 11 -29.24 -28.36 -59.45
CA PHE A 11 -28.49 -29.47 -58.83
C PHE A 11 -27.01 -29.68 -59.22
N ILE A 12 -26.12 -29.82 -58.21
CA ILE A 12 -25.42 -31.07 -57.84
C ILE A 12 -24.41 -30.78 -56.70
N ASN A 13 -24.54 -31.59 -55.64
CA ASN A 13 -23.58 -31.98 -54.58
C ASN A 13 -22.16 -31.41 -54.61
N THR A 14 -21.71 -30.83 -53.48
CA THR A 14 -20.43 -31.19 -52.85
C THR A 14 -20.47 -30.86 -51.35
N VAL A 15 -20.15 -31.87 -50.56
CA VAL A 15 -20.10 -31.96 -49.10
C VAL A 15 -19.15 -30.89 -48.52
N ILE A 16 -19.67 -30.00 -47.66
CA ILE A 16 -18.85 -29.04 -46.89
C ILE A 16 -18.59 -29.63 -45.50
N ILE A 17 -17.32 -29.91 -45.24
CA ILE A 17 -16.76 -30.44 -44.01
C ILE A 17 -16.87 -29.37 -42.91
N LEU A 18 -17.66 -29.69 -41.87
CA LEU A 18 -17.73 -29.00 -40.58
C LEU A 18 -16.56 -29.44 -39.69
N LEU A 19 -15.48 -28.65 -39.58
CA LEU A 19 -14.44 -28.85 -38.56
C LEU A 19 -13.62 -27.57 -38.31
N ILE A 20 -14.23 -26.52 -37.76
CA ILE A 20 -13.50 -25.48 -36.99
C ILE A 20 -14.40 -24.99 -35.85
N SER A 21 -14.53 -25.80 -34.80
CA SER A 21 -15.12 -25.39 -33.52
C SER A 21 -14.16 -25.80 -32.42
N GLY A 22 -13.15 -24.96 -32.23
CA GLY A 22 -12.08 -25.15 -31.25
C GLY A 22 -11.27 -23.86 -31.07
N LEU A 23 -11.93 -22.69 -31.20
CA LEU A 23 -11.36 -21.43 -30.77
C LEU A 23 -11.78 -21.24 -29.32
N THR A 24 -11.03 -21.84 -28.39
CA THR A 24 -11.13 -21.53 -26.98
C THR A 24 -10.82 -20.05 -26.81
N LEU A 25 -11.85 -19.23 -26.60
CA LEU A 25 -11.70 -17.92 -25.98
C LEU A 25 -11.10 -18.17 -24.59
N PHE A 26 -9.77 -18.07 -24.49
CA PHE A 26 -9.18 -17.71 -23.22
C PHE A 26 -9.60 -16.27 -22.95
N PRO A 27 -10.35 -15.97 -21.87
CA PRO A 27 -10.47 -14.59 -21.43
C PRO A 27 -9.06 -14.10 -21.13
N ALA A 28 -8.66 -13.00 -21.78
CA ALA A 28 -7.45 -12.30 -21.39
C ALA A 28 -7.64 -11.85 -19.94
N GLU A 29 -6.96 -12.51 -19.02
CA GLU A 29 -6.96 -12.14 -17.62
C GLU A 29 -6.22 -10.82 -17.50
N ASP A 30 -6.99 -9.74 -17.29
CA ASP A 30 -6.51 -8.36 -17.17
C ASP A 30 -5.55 -8.24 -15.97
N SER A 31 -4.26 -8.42 -16.24
CA SER A 31 -3.16 -8.18 -15.29
C SER A 31 -3.01 -6.71 -14.85
N ASN A 32 -3.91 -5.82 -15.28
CA ASN A 32 -3.89 -4.38 -15.00
C ASN A 32 -4.81 -3.93 -13.87
N LEU A 33 -5.47 -4.85 -13.15
CA LEU A 33 -6.33 -4.45 -12.03
C LEU A 33 -5.51 -3.82 -10.87
N SER A 34 -4.30 -4.29 -10.62
CA SER A 34 -3.43 -3.70 -9.58
C SER A 34 -2.81 -2.35 -10.00
N ALA A 35 -2.65 -2.10 -11.30
CA ALA A 35 -2.10 -0.85 -11.82
C ALA A 35 -3.11 0.32 -11.73
N ARG A 36 -4.41 0.05 -11.87
CA ARG A 36 -5.47 1.08 -11.75
C ARG A 36 -5.79 1.50 -10.32
N GLU A 37 -5.55 0.65 -9.32
CA GLU A 37 -5.74 0.99 -7.90
C GLU A 37 -4.75 2.03 -7.37
N SER A 38 -3.61 2.21 -8.04
CA SER A 38 -2.56 3.15 -7.62
C SER A 38 -2.87 4.61 -7.95
N TYR A 39 -3.73 4.88 -8.94
CA TYR A 39 -3.82 6.22 -9.53
C TYR A 39 -4.68 7.23 -8.74
N GLN A 40 -5.30 6.85 -7.63
CA GLN A 40 -6.22 7.76 -6.93
C GLN A 40 -5.96 7.97 -5.45
N LYS A 41 -4.90 7.39 -4.87
CA LYS A 41 -4.55 7.69 -3.48
C LYS A 41 -3.75 8.99 -3.42
N LYS A 42 -4.20 9.94 -2.60
CA LYS A 42 -3.48 11.18 -2.31
C LYS A 42 -3.43 11.43 -0.81
N ILE A 43 -2.53 12.30 -0.37
CA ILE A 43 -2.40 12.70 1.03
C ILE A 43 -2.76 14.17 1.24
N VAL A 44 -3.40 14.49 2.37
CA VAL A 44 -3.65 15.88 2.76
C VAL A 44 -2.34 16.56 3.19
N THR A 45 -1.97 17.64 2.50
CA THR A 45 -0.69 18.35 2.74
C THR A 45 -0.85 19.64 3.55
N THR A 46 -2.08 20.11 3.78
CA THR A 46 -2.34 21.31 4.57
C THR A 46 -2.41 21.00 6.07
N LYS A 47 -1.63 21.71 6.89
CA LYS A 47 -1.56 21.49 8.35
C LYS A 47 -2.89 21.75 9.07
N ALA A 48 -3.72 22.64 8.53
CA ALA A 48 -5.05 22.91 9.09
C ALA A 48 -6.09 21.81 8.78
N GLY A 49 -5.72 20.80 7.99
CA GLY A 49 -6.63 19.82 7.43
C GLY A 49 -7.40 20.35 6.22
N LEU A 50 -7.99 19.44 5.46
CA LEU A 50 -8.68 19.70 4.21
C LEU A 50 -10.19 19.57 4.40
N ASN A 51 -10.92 20.62 4.05
CA ASN A 51 -12.38 20.62 4.17
C ASN A 51 -13.01 19.62 3.18
N LEU A 52 -13.86 18.73 3.68
CA LEU A 52 -14.71 17.86 2.88
C LEU A 52 -16.08 18.50 2.74
N ARG A 53 -16.58 18.63 1.52
CA ARG A 53 -17.82 19.35 1.20
C ARG A 53 -18.83 18.49 0.45
N GLU A 54 -20.08 18.87 0.53
CA GLU A 54 -21.18 18.18 -0.15
C GLU A 54 -21.18 18.44 -1.66
N THR A 55 -20.73 19.62 -2.09
CA THR A 55 -20.60 20.01 -3.50
C THR A 55 -19.20 20.53 -3.80
N ALA A 56 -18.82 20.54 -5.08
CA ALA A 56 -17.57 21.06 -5.62
C ALA A 56 -17.49 22.60 -5.57
N ASP A 57 -17.71 23.18 -4.39
CA ASP A 57 -17.76 24.63 -4.18
C ASP A 57 -17.35 25.01 -2.75
N THR A 58 -16.65 26.12 -2.60
CA THR A 58 -16.35 26.75 -1.30
C THR A 58 -17.58 27.15 -0.49
N ALA A 59 -18.71 27.44 -1.14
CA ALA A 59 -19.99 27.70 -0.50
C ALA A 59 -20.76 26.42 -0.13
N GLY A 60 -20.37 25.27 -0.69
CA GLY A 60 -20.98 23.97 -0.40
C GLY A 60 -20.89 23.61 1.08
N LYS A 61 -21.91 22.95 1.62
CA LYS A 61 -21.95 22.56 3.04
C LYS A 61 -20.72 21.74 3.42
N LYS A 62 -20.04 22.15 4.50
CA LYS A 62 -18.92 21.38 5.06
C LYS A 62 -19.46 20.11 5.72
N LYS A 63 -19.07 18.95 5.21
CA LYS A 63 -19.34 17.62 5.81
C LYS A 63 -18.34 17.29 6.91
N GLY A 64 -17.11 17.79 6.80
CA GLY A 64 -16.06 17.56 7.79
C GLY A 64 -14.73 18.17 7.41
N VAL A 65 -13.68 17.78 8.14
CA VAL A 65 -12.28 18.13 7.85
C VAL A 65 -11.47 16.85 7.88
N ILE A 66 -10.73 16.60 6.81
CA ILE A 66 -9.76 15.51 6.69
C ILE A 66 -8.45 16.01 7.31
N PRO A 67 -7.94 15.39 8.39
CA PRO A 67 -6.70 15.83 9.03
C PRO A 67 -5.49 15.84 8.09
N PHE A 68 -4.50 16.65 8.43
CA PHE A 68 -3.19 16.63 7.78
C PHE A 68 -2.58 15.23 7.81
N GLY A 69 -1.97 14.82 6.71
CA GLY A 69 -1.29 13.54 6.62
C GLY A 69 -2.20 12.32 6.43
N GLU A 70 -3.52 12.50 6.35
CA GLU A 70 -4.45 11.42 6.06
C GLU A 70 -4.51 11.14 4.55
N THR A 71 -4.61 9.85 4.20
CA THR A 71 -4.75 9.39 2.83
C THR A 71 -6.22 9.38 2.41
N VAL A 72 -6.49 9.83 1.20
CA VAL A 72 -7.80 9.83 0.57
C VAL A 72 -7.75 9.09 -0.76
N GLU A 73 -8.88 8.56 -1.20
CA GLU A 73 -9.04 7.96 -2.52
C GLU A 73 -9.91 8.89 -3.39
N ILE A 74 -9.38 9.38 -4.52
CA ILE A 74 -10.13 10.19 -5.48
C ILE A 74 -11.02 9.26 -6.33
N THR A 75 -12.32 9.51 -6.30
CA THR A 75 -13.31 8.73 -7.07
C THR A 75 -13.82 9.48 -8.29
N GLU A 76 -13.69 10.82 -8.31
CA GLU A 76 -14.22 11.67 -9.37
C GLU A 76 -13.43 12.98 -9.44
N ILE A 77 -13.33 13.58 -10.63
CA ILE A 77 -12.69 14.88 -10.85
C ILE A 77 -13.69 15.81 -11.53
N ASN A 78 -13.95 16.97 -10.93
CA ASN A 78 -14.61 18.05 -11.62
C ASN A 78 -13.58 18.75 -12.53
N PRO A 79 -13.80 18.80 -13.85
CA PRO A 79 -12.82 19.34 -14.78
C PRO A 79 -12.60 20.86 -14.64
N ALA A 80 -13.53 21.58 -13.99
CA ALA A 80 -13.42 23.02 -13.80
C ALA A 80 -12.27 23.38 -12.85
N GLU A 81 -11.30 24.13 -13.37
CA GLU A 81 -10.20 24.66 -12.60
C GLU A 81 -10.61 25.97 -11.92
N VAL A 82 -10.27 26.10 -10.64
CA VAL A 82 -10.59 27.27 -9.83
C VAL A 82 -9.38 27.66 -8.98
N THR A 83 -9.34 28.92 -8.53
CA THR A 83 -8.32 29.41 -7.61
C THR A 83 -8.93 29.63 -6.23
N ILE A 84 -8.41 28.93 -5.22
CA ILE A 84 -8.86 29.02 -3.83
C ILE A 84 -7.64 29.27 -2.94
N ALA A 85 -7.69 30.33 -2.13
CA ALA A 85 -6.61 30.72 -1.22
C ALA A 85 -5.23 30.81 -1.92
N GLY A 86 -5.20 31.38 -3.13
CA GLY A 86 -3.98 31.57 -3.92
C GLY A 86 -3.42 30.31 -4.57
N LYS A 87 -4.14 29.18 -4.52
CA LYS A 87 -3.77 27.94 -5.21
C LYS A 87 -4.78 27.61 -6.29
N THR A 88 -4.26 27.26 -7.45
CA THR A 88 -5.06 26.80 -8.59
C THR A 88 -5.15 25.28 -8.58
N GLY A 89 -6.35 24.75 -8.84
CA GLY A 89 -6.60 23.33 -8.82
C GLY A 89 -8.04 23.01 -9.20
N ARG A 90 -8.43 21.76 -9.00
CA ARG A 90 -9.76 21.22 -9.30
C ARG A 90 -10.42 20.69 -8.03
N TRP A 91 -11.74 20.62 -8.10
CA TRP A 91 -12.50 19.86 -7.11
C TRP A 91 -12.44 18.38 -7.46
N VAL A 92 -12.16 17.56 -6.47
CA VAL A 92 -12.14 16.10 -6.60
C VAL A 92 -13.05 15.49 -5.56
N LYS A 93 -13.84 14.51 -5.95
CA LYS A 93 -14.61 13.73 -5.01
C LYS A 93 -13.69 12.69 -4.41
N VAL A 94 -13.63 12.65 -3.09
CA VAL A 94 -12.76 11.76 -2.33
C VAL A 94 -13.57 10.87 -1.40
N LYS A 95 -13.04 9.67 -1.17
CA LYS A 95 -13.46 8.75 -0.12
C LYS A 95 -12.41 8.76 0.98
N TRP A 96 -12.85 8.98 2.21
CA TRP A 96 -12.01 8.99 3.41
C TRP A 96 -12.75 8.32 4.57
N LYS A 97 -12.22 7.19 5.06
CA LYS A 97 -12.86 6.36 6.09
C LYS A 97 -14.30 6.01 5.68
N LYS A 98 -15.30 6.45 6.47
CA LYS A 98 -16.74 6.23 6.20
C LYS A 98 -17.42 7.44 5.54
N MET A 99 -16.65 8.43 5.10
CA MET A 99 -17.15 9.67 4.51
C MET A 99 -16.70 9.80 3.06
N ASP A 100 -17.54 10.45 2.26
CA ASP A 100 -17.25 10.87 0.90
C ASP A 100 -17.60 12.34 0.71
N GLY A 101 -17.08 12.98 -0.33
CA GLY A 101 -17.43 14.36 -0.66
C GLY A 101 -16.35 15.04 -1.48
N TRP A 102 -16.54 16.33 -1.75
CA TRP A 102 -15.64 17.12 -2.57
C TRP A 102 -14.56 17.78 -1.72
N ALA A 103 -13.32 17.67 -2.18
CA ALA A 103 -12.15 18.30 -1.63
C ALA A 103 -11.38 19.03 -2.75
N PHE A 104 -10.60 20.04 -2.40
CA PHE A 104 -9.82 20.80 -3.39
C PHE A 104 -8.43 20.19 -3.53
N ASP A 105 -8.09 19.74 -4.75
CA ASP A 105 -6.90 18.91 -5.01
C ASP A 105 -5.57 19.65 -4.83
N ALA A 106 -5.55 20.97 -4.86
CA ALA A 106 -4.32 21.75 -4.65
C ALA A 106 -3.78 21.64 -3.21
N PHE A 107 -4.56 21.04 -2.30
CA PHE A 107 -4.17 20.68 -0.93
C PHE A 107 -3.95 19.17 -0.75
N LEU A 108 -3.94 18.44 -1.84
CA LEU A 108 -3.58 17.03 -1.92
C LEU A 108 -2.19 16.91 -2.56
N GLY A 109 -1.41 15.95 -2.08
CA GLY A 109 -0.09 15.63 -2.61
C GLY A 109 0.07 14.14 -2.89
N GLU A 110 1.23 13.76 -3.39
CA GLU A 110 1.54 12.34 -3.61
C GLU A 110 1.51 11.56 -2.30
N PRO A 111 0.97 10.32 -2.33
CA PRO A 111 0.86 9.50 -1.14
C PRO A 111 2.25 9.18 -0.58
N PRO A 112 2.35 8.87 0.73
CA PRO A 112 3.64 8.63 1.38
C PRO A 112 4.50 7.52 0.81
N SER A 113 3.94 6.61 -0.01
CA SER A 113 4.71 5.58 -0.72
C SER A 113 5.91 6.17 -1.44
N GLU A 114 5.67 7.27 -2.15
CA GLU A 114 6.72 7.92 -2.92
C GLU A 114 7.63 8.78 -2.05
N LEU A 115 7.26 9.08 -0.80
CA LEU A 115 8.07 9.87 0.11
C LEU A 115 8.97 9.01 0.99
N LEU A 116 8.51 7.82 1.40
CA LEU A 116 9.25 6.94 2.29
C LEU A 116 10.56 6.43 1.65
N GLU A 117 10.57 6.22 0.34
CA GLU A 117 11.79 5.85 -0.40
C GLU A 117 12.88 6.92 -0.36
N HIS A 118 12.53 8.17 -0.01
CA HIS A 118 13.45 9.30 0.03
C HIS A 118 14.04 9.62 1.40
N PHE A 119 13.68 8.88 2.46
CA PHE A 119 14.33 9.05 3.76
C PHE A 119 15.67 8.32 3.80
N ARG A 120 16.69 8.98 4.36
CA ARG A 120 17.99 8.36 4.60
C ARG A 120 17.88 7.19 5.57
N THR A 121 16.95 7.28 6.51
CA THR A 121 16.70 6.22 7.49
C THR A 121 15.24 6.25 7.90
N ILE A 122 14.64 5.08 8.00
CA ILE A 122 13.32 4.87 8.59
C ILE A 122 13.55 4.10 9.89
N ALA A 123 13.20 4.70 11.02
CA ALA A 123 13.23 4.09 12.34
C ALA A 123 11.79 4.00 12.89
N VAL A 124 11.39 2.78 13.27
CA VAL A 124 10.07 2.49 13.83
C VAL A 124 10.25 1.91 15.23
N ASN A 125 9.57 2.53 16.20
CA ASN A 125 9.48 1.99 17.55
C ASN A 125 8.12 1.32 17.71
N ILE A 126 8.10 0.05 18.10
CA ILE A 126 6.86 -0.71 18.24
C ILE A 126 6.46 -0.71 19.70
N GLN A 127 5.28 -0.16 20.00
CA GLN A 127 4.73 -0.15 21.35
C GLN A 127 3.85 -1.40 21.56
N GLY A 128 4.21 -2.24 22.54
CA GLY A 128 3.38 -3.36 22.98
C GLY A 128 4.15 -4.62 23.37
N GLY A 129 4.48 -4.76 24.66
CA GLY A 129 5.05 -5.97 25.26
C GLY A 129 6.57 -6.00 25.38
N CYS A 130 7.28 -5.59 24.33
CA CYS A 130 8.71 -5.28 24.34
C CYS A 130 8.93 -4.00 23.51
N ASP A 131 9.67 -3.03 24.06
CA ASP A 131 10.01 -1.82 23.33
C ASP A 131 11.05 -2.18 22.26
N CYS A 132 10.56 -2.48 21.06
CA CYS A 132 11.41 -2.79 19.92
C CYS A 132 11.69 -1.55 19.09
N SER A 133 12.96 -1.31 18.77
CA SER A 133 13.39 -0.26 17.85
C SER A 133 14.02 -0.87 16.61
N PHE A 134 13.37 -0.70 15.46
CA PHE A 134 13.89 -1.14 14.18
C PHE A 134 14.26 0.05 13.31
N ARG A 135 15.33 -0.08 12.52
CA ARG A 135 15.83 0.92 11.61
C ARG A 135 16.27 0.31 10.28
N LYS A 136 15.94 0.98 9.19
CA LYS A 136 16.42 0.70 7.83
C LYS A 136 17.10 1.94 7.29
N ALA A 137 18.39 1.87 6.98
CA ALA A 137 19.08 2.94 6.27
C ALA A 137 18.87 2.85 4.74
N VAL A 138 19.17 3.94 4.03
CA VAL A 138 19.22 3.96 2.56
C VAL A 138 20.25 2.96 2.07
N GLY A 139 19.89 2.24 1.00
CA GLY A 139 20.70 1.17 0.43
C GLY A 139 20.64 -0.15 1.20
N GLN A 140 20.05 -0.17 2.40
CA GLN A 140 19.79 -1.42 3.12
C GLN A 140 18.43 -1.99 2.72
N ASN A 141 18.41 -3.29 2.46
CA ASN A 141 17.18 -4.02 2.18
C ASN A 141 16.56 -4.64 3.44
N LYS A 142 17.23 -4.59 4.60
CA LYS A 142 16.80 -5.22 5.85
C LYS A 142 16.56 -4.19 6.95
N MET A 143 15.67 -4.50 7.89
CA MET A 143 15.62 -3.79 9.17
C MET A 143 16.74 -4.33 10.06
N SER A 144 17.50 -3.44 10.68
CA SER A 144 18.32 -3.75 11.87
C SER A 144 17.56 -3.27 13.08
N GLY A 145 17.61 -3.96 14.21
CA GLY A 145 16.88 -3.52 15.39
C GLY A 145 17.23 -4.31 16.62
N ASP A 146 16.73 -3.82 17.74
CA ASP A 146 16.82 -4.46 19.03
C ASP A 146 15.42 -4.56 19.62
N CYS A 147 15.11 -5.70 20.22
CA CYS A 147 13.87 -5.99 20.91
C CYS A 147 14.26 -6.45 22.30
N GLY A 148 14.28 -5.52 23.25
CA GLY A 148 14.74 -5.78 24.60
C GLY A 148 13.77 -6.65 25.40
N ASN A 149 14.05 -7.94 25.47
CA ASN A 149 13.84 -8.75 26.66
C ASN A 149 15.07 -9.66 26.85
N SER A 150 15.52 -9.82 28.10
CA SER A 150 16.79 -10.49 28.44
C SER A 150 16.88 -11.97 28.10
N GLU A 151 15.83 -12.56 27.53
CA GLU A 151 15.67 -14.00 27.34
C GLU A 151 15.58 -14.41 25.86
N ALA A 152 15.73 -13.48 24.93
CA ALA A 152 15.66 -13.81 23.51
C ALA A 152 16.53 -12.96 22.61
N THR A 153 17.00 -13.61 21.54
CA THR A 153 17.74 -12.93 20.49
C THR A 153 16.83 -12.77 19.28
N ALA A 154 16.65 -11.51 18.87
CA ALA A 154 15.95 -11.15 17.63
C ALA A 154 16.99 -11.04 16.50
N LEU A 155 16.85 -11.84 15.45
CA LEU A 155 17.72 -11.80 14.27
C LEU A 155 16.95 -11.38 13.01
N PRO A 156 17.52 -10.49 12.17
CA PRO A 156 16.89 -10.10 10.93
C PRO A 156 16.88 -11.27 9.94
N VAL A 157 15.70 -11.60 9.39
CA VAL A 157 15.57 -12.60 8.33
C VAL A 157 16.18 -12.06 7.03
N ASP A 158 16.65 -12.95 6.15
CA ASP A 158 17.07 -12.59 4.79
C ASP A 158 15.88 -12.28 3.86
N LYS A 159 15.02 -11.35 4.29
CA LYS A 159 13.88 -10.86 3.53
C LYS A 159 13.91 -9.35 3.42
N PRO A 160 13.54 -8.79 2.26
CA PRO A 160 13.54 -7.36 2.07
C PRO A 160 12.43 -6.70 2.89
N VAL A 161 12.71 -5.51 3.42
CA VAL A 161 11.71 -4.59 3.94
C VAL A 161 10.88 -4.07 2.76
N ILE A 162 9.57 -4.26 2.85
CA ILE A 162 8.62 -3.80 1.84
C ILE A 162 8.00 -2.50 2.36
N VAL A 163 8.12 -1.44 1.56
CA VAL A 163 7.47 -0.16 1.83
C VAL A 163 6.37 0.03 0.79
N LYS A 164 5.12 0.16 1.25
CA LYS A 164 3.94 0.37 0.38
C LYS A 164 3.02 1.41 0.98
N GLY A 165 2.89 2.56 0.33
CA GLY A 165 2.11 3.68 0.85
C GLY A 165 2.72 4.20 2.15
N ASN A 166 1.92 4.24 3.21
CA ASN A 166 2.39 4.53 4.57
C ASN A 166 2.64 3.27 5.40
N MET A 167 2.72 2.11 4.76
CA MET A 167 2.93 0.81 5.40
C MET A 167 4.38 0.36 5.23
N VAL A 168 4.99 -0.10 6.32
CA VAL A 168 6.30 -0.72 6.35
C VAL A 168 6.13 -2.15 6.85
N THR A 169 6.53 -3.11 6.02
CA THR A 169 6.39 -4.54 6.28
C THR A 169 7.77 -5.18 6.31
N PHE A 170 8.05 -5.95 7.36
CA PHE A 170 9.31 -6.68 7.51
C PHE A 170 9.14 -7.90 8.41
N GLU A 171 10.08 -8.83 8.30
CA GLU A 171 10.11 -10.05 9.09
C GLU A 171 11.33 -10.07 9.99
N TYR A 172 11.17 -10.65 11.18
CA TYR A 172 12.24 -10.95 12.12
C TYR A 172 12.11 -12.39 12.58
N GLU A 173 13.24 -13.07 12.77
CA GLU A 173 13.27 -14.36 13.43
C GLU A 173 13.60 -14.15 14.90
N TYR A 174 12.76 -14.69 15.77
CA TYR A 174 12.92 -14.62 17.20
C TYR A 174 13.28 -16.01 17.70
N TRP A 175 14.37 -16.09 18.45
CA TRP A 175 14.88 -17.32 19.03
C TRP A 175 14.62 -17.33 20.53
N GLU A 176 13.91 -18.35 20.99
CA GLU A 176 13.75 -18.63 22.42
C GLU A 176 14.95 -19.49 22.84
N CYS A 177 15.80 -18.91 23.69
CA CYS A 177 16.96 -19.60 24.22
C CYS A 177 16.66 -19.97 25.67
N ALA A 178 16.99 -21.20 26.07
CA ALA A 178 17.00 -21.54 27.49
C ALA A 178 17.93 -20.55 28.21
N GLN A 179 17.61 -20.27 29.48
CA GLN A 179 18.23 -19.21 30.28
C GLN A 179 19.74 -19.08 30.02
N TRP A 180 20.21 -17.84 29.87
CA TRP A 180 21.63 -17.55 29.83
C TRP A 180 22.24 -18.01 31.15
N ASP A 181 22.88 -19.17 31.15
CA ASP A 181 23.76 -19.58 32.23
C ASP A 181 25.09 -18.87 32.00
N ASP A 182 25.54 -18.05 32.96
CA ASP A 182 26.73 -17.19 32.82
C ASP A 182 28.02 -18.01 32.52
N ASP A 183 27.96 -19.34 32.68
CA ASP A 183 29.05 -20.29 32.48
C ASP A 183 29.00 -21.05 31.13
N GLU A 184 27.96 -20.89 30.30
CA GLU A 184 27.85 -21.53 28.98
C GLU A 184 27.95 -20.51 27.83
N ASP A 185 29.06 -20.59 27.06
CA ASP A 185 29.33 -19.73 25.90
C ASP A 185 28.35 -19.96 24.70
N ASP A 186 27.41 -20.91 24.79
CA ASP A 186 26.49 -21.27 23.70
C ASP A 186 25.10 -21.66 24.24
N PRO A 187 24.22 -20.69 24.55
CA PRO A 187 22.88 -21.00 25.01
C PRO A 187 22.13 -21.77 23.92
N SER A 188 21.72 -23.00 24.25
CA SER A 188 21.00 -23.87 23.31
C SER A 188 19.62 -23.29 22.95
N CYS A 189 19.52 -22.59 21.81
CA CYS A 189 18.25 -22.07 21.31
C CYS A 189 17.52 -23.15 20.50
N THR A 190 16.42 -23.66 21.07
CA THR A 190 15.71 -24.85 20.56
C THR A 190 14.54 -24.51 19.64
N GLU A 191 13.85 -23.39 19.86
CA GLU A 191 12.70 -22.96 19.07
C GLU A 191 12.94 -21.59 18.43
N SER A 192 12.57 -21.46 17.14
CA SER A 192 12.51 -20.17 16.48
C SER A 192 11.09 -19.90 15.96
N GLN A 193 10.71 -18.62 15.97
CA GLN A 193 9.47 -18.15 15.37
C GLN A 193 9.75 -16.98 14.45
N THR A 194 9.17 -17.01 13.27
CA THR A 194 9.17 -15.86 12.38
C THR A 194 8.02 -14.93 12.74
N ILE A 195 8.35 -13.66 12.97
CA ILE A 195 7.40 -12.60 13.28
C ILE A 195 7.31 -11.65 12.09
N LEU A 196 6.13 -11.51 11.51
CA LEU A 196 5.80 -10.53 10.48
C LEU A 196 5.22 -9.27 11.13
N TYR A 197 5.87 -8.14 10.88
CA TYR A 197 5.41 -6.82 11.31
C TYR A 197 4.79 -6.08 10.12
N GLU A 198 3.54 -5.67 10.26
CA GLU A 198 2.85 -4.78 9.33
C GLU A 198 2.57 -3.45 10.04
N CYS A 199 3.48 -2.49 9.91
CA CYS A 199 3.45 -1.22 10.63
C CYS A 199 2.87 -0.10 9.75
N SER A 200 1.89 0.64 10.26
CA SER A 200 1.39 1.85 9.58
C SER A 200 2.00 3.10 10.21
N ILE A 201 2.65 3.90 9.39
CA ILE A 201 3.21 5.20 9.78
C ILE A 201 2.16 6.28 9.50
N GLU A 202 2.00 7.21 10.43
CA GLU A 202 1.14 8.37 10.22
C GLU A 202 1.71 9.26 9.11
N GLY A 203 0.91 9.57 8.09
CA GLY A 203 1.37 10.40 6.98
C GLY A 203 1.81 11.80 7.41
N ALA A 204 1.28 12.33 8.52
CA ALA A 204 1.71 13.61 9.08
C ALA A 204 3.19 13.59 9.50
N LYS A 205 3.63 12.51 10.14
CA LYS A 205 5.04 12.30 10.52
C LYS A 205 5.96 12.25 9.30
N ILE A 206 5.48 11.61 8.23
CA ILE A 206 6.20 11.52 6.96
C ILE A 206 6.35 12.91 6.35
N LEU A 207 5.26 13.68 6.28
CA LEU A 207 5.27 15.02 5.68
C LEU A 207 6.04 16.06 6.49
N ASP A 208 6.07 15.96 7.82
CA ASP A 208 6.85 16.85 8.67
C ASP A 208 8.35 16.50 8.68
N THR A 209 8.73 15.31 8.22
CA THR A 209 10.14 14.91 8.14
C THR A 209 10.79 15.45 6.87
N ARG A 210 11.95 16.10 7.01
CA ARG A 210 12.73 16.61 5.88
C ARG A 210 13.11 15.46 4.93
N ARG A 211 12.89 15.63 3.63
CA ARG A 211 13.36 14.69 2.58
C ARG A 211 14.87 14.45 2.72
N GLY A 212 15.30 13.20 2.65
CA GLY A 212 16.69 12.78 2.92
C GLY A 212 17.07 12.76 4.40
N GLY A 213 16.15 13.08 5.31
CA GLY A 213 16.35 13.01 6.76
C GLY A 213 16.10 11.62 7.34
N THR A 214 16.06 11.55 8.67
CA THR A 214 15.71 10.36 9.43
C THR A 214 14.27 10.48 9.93
N LEU A 215 13.40 9.56 9.50
CA LEU A 215 12.06 9.43 10.02
C LEU A 215 12.11 8.52 11.25
N THR A 216 11.80 9.03 12.43
CA THR A 216 11.66 8.23 13.66
C THR A 216 10.26 8.40 14.21
N THR A 217 9.55 7.29 14.41
CA THR A 217 8.18 7.35 14.93
C THR A 217 7.81 6.10 15.69
N ASP A 218 6.99 6.29 16.72
CA ASP A 218 6.27 5.20 17.36
C ASP A 218 5.15 4.75 16.44
N VAL A 219 4.97 3.44 16.30
CA VAL A 219 3.99 2.84 15.41
C VAL A 219 3.25 1.72 16.12
N LYS A 220 1.99 1.55 15.73
CA LYS A 220 1.23 0.33 16.01
C LYS A 220 1.38 -0.59 14.81
N CYS A 221 1.83 -1.81 15.06
CA CYS A 221 1.99 -2.83 14.03
C CYS A 221 0.99 -3.95 14.27
N LYS A 222 0.44 -4.48 13.17
CA LYS A 222 -0.19 -5.80 13.22
C LYS A 222 0.93 -6.83 13.20
N ILE A 223 0.93 -7.72 14.19
CA ILE A 223 1.98 -8.72 14.41
C ILE A 223 1.40 -10.10 14.10
N THR A 224 2.08 -10.86 13.23
CA THR A 224 1.71 -12.25 12.91
C THR A 224 2.89 -13.16 13.23
N ARG A 225 2.69 -14.17 14.08
CA ARG A 225 3.72 -15.15 14.46
C ARG A 225 3.53 -16.46 13.71
N LYS A 226 4.62 -17.04 13.22
CA LYS A 226 4.66 -18.38 12.61
C LYS A 226 5.77 -19.17 13.29
N LYS A 227 5.44 -20.32 13.88
CA LYS A 227 6.45 -21.25 14.38
C LYS A 227 7.25 -21.82 13.21
N THR A 228 8.56 -21.90 13.37
CA THR A 228 9.43 -22.62 12.46
C THR A 228 9.82 -23.92 13.14
N ASP A 229 9.28 -25.04 12.68
CA ASP A 229 9.74 -26.33 13.17
C ASP A 229 11.15 -26.59 12.62
N LYS A 230 12.15 -26.68 13.51
CA LYS A 230 13.43 -27.27 13.13
C LYS A 230 13.19 -28.76 12.88
N THR A 231 13.14 -29.19 11.63
CA THR A 231 13.57 -30.56 11.30
C THR A 231 15.03 -30.67 11.72
N ALA A 232 15.32 -31.48 12.74
CA ALA A 232 16.67 -31.81 13.16
C ALA A 232 17.49 -32.26 11.94
N ASN A 233 18.62 -31.59 11.71
CA ASN A 233 19.69 -32.10 10.84
C ASN A 233 20.61 -32.99 11.67
#